data_AF-A0AAD9RSG2-F1
#
_entry.id   AF-A0AAD9RSG2-F1
#
_cell.length_a   1.000
_cell.length_b   1.000
_cell.length_c   1.000
_cell.angle_alpha   90.00
_cell.angle_beta   90.00
_cell.angle_gamma   90.00
#
_symmetry.space_group_name_H-M   'P 1'
#
loop_
_entity.id
_entity.type
_entity.pdbx_description
1 polymer ?
#
loop_
_entity_poly.entity_id
_entity_poly.type
_entity_poly.pdbx_seq_one_letter_code
_entity_poly.pdbx_strand_id
1 'polypeptide(L)'
;MVRDRLPDLCACRSSSTTFGRGFLQDVHIQIAQNKKLKEVLEEAEGIHGLIQLLMDNISIVKDLHNNVLSHTNKDVQKELDTRTQTISQTACRIQQKLRGR
;
A
#
# COMPACT_ATOMS: atom_id res chain seq x y z
N MET A 1 16.99 38.97 63.98
CA MET A 1 15.90 38.30 63.24
C MET A 1 16.46 37.80 61.92
N VAL A 2 16.65 36.49 61.79
CA VAL A 2 17.18 35.85 60.58
C VAL A 2 15.98 35.51 59.69
N ARG A 3 15.99 35.99 58.44
CA ARG A 3 14.95 35.67 57.45
C ARG A 3 15.12 34.23 56.96
N ASP A 4 14.07 33.43 57.07
CA ASP A 4 13.98 32.09 56.51
C ASP A 4 14.28 32.11 55.00
N ARG A 5 15.38 31.48 54.59
CA ARG A 5 15.77 31.28 53.19
C ARG A 5 15.00 30.12 52.55
N LEU A 6 13.67 30.10 52.72
CA LEU A 6 12.79 29.12 52.11
C LEU A 6 12.26 29.43 50.68
N PRO A 7 12.69 30.47 49.92
CA PRO A 7 12.27 30.59 48.51
C PRO A 7 13.04 29.67 47.55
N ASP A 8 14.27 29.27 47.89
CA ASP A 8 15.18 28.64 46.91
C ASP A 8 14.88 27.15 46.66
N LEU A 9 14.09 26.51 47.53
CA LEU A 9 13.67 25.11 47.35
C LEU A 9 12.44 24.95 46.46
N CYS A 10 11.72 26.04 46.14
CA CYS A 10 10.55 26.00 45.27
C CYS A 10 10.87 26.13 43.77
N ALA A 11 12.08 26.55 43.41
CA ALA A 11 12.47 26.71 42.00
C ALA A 11 12.93 25.41 41.32
N CYS A 12 13.26 24.37 42.09
CA CYS A 12 13.77 23.10 41.54
C CYS A 12 12.67 22.12 41.10
N ARG A 13 11.38 22.46 41.25
CA ARG A 13 10.27 21.54 40.96
C ARG A 13 9.62 21.77 39.58
N SER A 14 10.07 22.77 38.83
CA SER A 14 9.45 23.18 37.56
C SER A 14 10.07 22.53 36.31
N SER A 15 11.15 21.76 36.43
CA SER A 15 11.87 21.18 35.28
C SER A 15 11.53 19.71 34.95
N SER A 16 10.63 19.06 35.71
CA SER A 16 10.35 17.62 35.57
C SER A 16 9.04 17.29 34.84
N THR A 17 8.64 18.06 33.83
CA THR A 17 7.48 17.72 32.97
C THR A 17 7.84 17.47 31.50
N THR A 18 9.13 17.47 31.15
CA THR A 18 9.64 17.27 29.78
C THR A 18 10.37 15.94 29.59
N PHE A 19 10.73 15.23 30.66
CA PHE A 19 11.36 13.92 30.56
C PHE A 19 10.36 12.90 29.97
N GLY A 20 10.65 12.42 28.77
CA GLY A 20 9.80 11.46 28.04
C GLY A 20 8.81 12.07 27.03
N ARG A 21 8.56 13.38 27.05
CA ARG A 21 7.62 14.01 26.09
C ARG A 21 8.15 13.97 24.64
N GLY A 22 9.45 14.23 24.47
CA GLY A 22 10.13 14.08 23.17
C GLY A 22 10.15 12.62 22.72
N PHE A 23 10.55 11.70 23.61
CA PHE A 23 10.57 10.26 23.32
C PHE A 23 9.19 9.72 22.90
N LEU A 24 8.13 10.05 23.64
CA LEU A 24 6.77 9.63 23.28
C LEU A 24 6.31 10.25 21.96
N GLN A 25 6.70 11.48 21.67
CA GLN A 25 6.39 12.13 20.40
C GLN A 25 7.13 11.45 19.24
N ASP A 26 8.40 11.10 19.41
CA ASP A 26 9.20 10.36 18.43
C ASP A 26 8.60 8.97 18.17
N VAL A 27 8.15 8.27 19.22
CA VAL A 27 7.45 6.98 19.10
C VAL A 27 6.14 7.14 18.30
N HIS A 28 5.34 8.17 18.57
CA HIS A 28 4.12 8.42 17.79
C HIS A 28 4.42 8.69 16.31
N ILE A 29 5.47 9.46 16.01
CA ILE A 29 5.92 9.72 14.63
C ILE A 29 6.35 8.41 13.96
N GLN A 30 7.15 7.58 14.64
CA GLN A 30 7.57 6.28 14.12
C GLN A 30 6.36 5.36 13.87
N ILE A 31 5.39 5.29 14.78
CA ILE A 31 4.18 4.49 14.59
C ILE A 31 3.39 4.97 13.37
N ALA A 32 3.21 6.29 13.22
CA ALA A 32 2.49 6.86 12.08
C ALA A 32 3.21 6.56 10.75
N GLN A 33 4.54 6.67 10.71
CA GLN A 33 5.35 6.33 9.54
C GLN A 33 5.25 4.84 9.20
N ASN A 34 5.35 3.95 10.19
CA ASN A 34 5.21 2.51 10.00
C ASN A 34 3.82 2.13 9.48
N LYS A 35 2.76 2.79 9.99
CA LYS A 35 1.40 2.58 9.49
C LYS A 35 1.29 2.96 8.01
N LYS A 36 1.80 4.14 7.64
CA LYS A 36 1.81 4.59 6.24
C LYS A 36 2.62 3.64 5.34
N LEU A 37 3.77 3.16 5.81
CA LEU A 37 4.57 2.20 5.08
C LEU A 37 3.80 0.88 4.85
N LYS A 38 3.11 0.38 5.88
CA LYS A 38 2.28 -0.82 5.77
C LYS A 38 1.19 -0.65 4.71
N GLU A 39 0.48 0.47 4.70
CA GLU A 39 -0.56 0.77 3.70
C GLU A 39 0.02 0.75 2.27
N VAL A 40 1.19 1.37 2.06
CA VAL A 40 1.87 1.37 0.75
C VAL A 40 2.29 -0.04 0.33
N LEU A 41 2.77 -0.87 1.27
CA LEU A 41 3.15 -2.26 0.97
C LEU A 41 1.93 -3.12 0.61
N GLU A 42 0.81 -2.95 1.31
CA GLU A 42 -0.46 -3.63 0.99
C GLU A 42 -0.98 -3.21 -0.40
N GLU A 43 -0.88 -1.92 -0.75
CA GLU A 43 -1.21 -1.45 -2.09
C GLU A 43 -0.31 -2.06 -3.17
N ALA A 44 1.00 -2.12 -2.92
CA ALA A 44 1.98 -2.71 -3.82
C ALA A 44 1.73 -4.21 -4.05
N GLU A 45 1.42 -4.95 -2.99
CA GLU A 45 1.05 -6.37 -3.09
C GLU A 45 -0.24 -6.56 -3.89
N GLY A 46 -1.24 -5.70 -3.69
CA GLY A 46 -2.46 -5.69 -4.48
C GLY A 46 -2.21 -5.42 -5.97
N ILE A 47 -1.30 -4.50 -6.31
CA ILE A 47 -0.90 -4.24 -7.70
C ILE A 47 -0.15 -5.45 -8.28
N HIS A 48 0.75 -6.06 -7.51
CA HIS A 48 1.48 -7.25 -7.93
C HIS A 48 0.52 -8.41 -8.26
N GLY A 49 -0.51 -8.65 -7.43
CA GLY A 49 -1.53 -9.65 -7.72
C GLY A 49 -2.31 -9.38 -9.03
N LEU A 50 -2.60 -8.11 -9.33
CA LEU A 50 -3.23 -7.74 -10.61
C LEU A 50 -2.30 -7.96 -11.81
N ILE A 51 -1.00 -7.70 -11.65
CA ILE A 51 0.00 -7.97 -12.70
C ILE A 51 0.08 -9.47 -12.97
N GLN A 52 0.10 -10.30 -11.92
CA GLN A 52 0.11 -11.75 -12.08
C GLN A 52 -1.14 -12.23 -12.85
N LEU A 53 -2.32 -11.75 -12.47
CA LEU A 53 -3.57 -12.06 -13.18
C LEU A 53 -3.50 -11.63 -14.67
N LEU A 54 -2.90 -10.48 -14.96
CA LEU A 54 -2.70 -10.00 -16.33
C LEU A 54 -1.82 -10.99 -17.12
N MET A 55 -0.69 -11.41 -16.54
CA MET A 55 0.25 -12.36 -17.15
C MET A 55 -0.41 -13.71 -17.44
N ASP A 56 -1.20 -14.23 -16.49
CA ASP A 56 -1.91 -15.50 -16.64
C ASP A 56 -2.92 -15.43 -17.80
N ASN A 57 -3.72 -14.36 -17.88
CA ASN A 57 -4.66 -14.18 -18.99
C ASN A 57 -3.94 -14.00 -20.34
N ILE A 58 -2.79 -13.33 -20.38
CA ILE A 58 -1.98 -13.22 -21.60
C ILE A 58 -1.47 -14.59 -22.05
N SER A 59 -1.07 -15.46 -21.11
CA SER A 59 -0.65 -16.83 -21.43
C SER A 59 -1.80 -17.62 -22.06
N ILE A 60 -2.98 -17.59 -21.44
CA ILE A 60 -4.19 -18.26 -21.95
C ILE A 60 -4.55 -17.76 -23.36
N VAL A 61 -4.52 -16.44 -23.59
CA VAL A 61 -4.82 -15.86 -24.91
C VAL A 61 -3.85 -16.34 -25.98
N LYS A 62 -2.56 -16.48 -25.66
CA LYS A 62 -1.57 -17.03 -26.60
C LYS A 62 -1.91 -18.47 -26.99
N ASP A 63 -2.28 -19.30 -26.02
CA ASP A 63 -2.67 -20.70 -26.28
C ASP A 63 -3.96 -20.78 -27.09
N LEU A 64 -4.95 -19.93 -26.80
CA LEU A 64 -6.20 -19.86 -27.56
C LEU A 64 -5.98 -19.41 -29.00
N HIS A 65 -5.14 -18.39 -29.26
CA HIS A 65 -4.82 -17.97 -30.62
C HIS A 65 -4.19 -19.07 -31.46
N ASN A 66 -3.29 -19.88 -30.89
CA ASN A 66 -2.71 -21.03 -31.58
C ASN A 66 -3.79 -22.05 -31.98
N ASN A 67 -4.79 -22.27 -31.12
CA ASN A 67 -5.91 -23.17 -31.37
C ASN A 67 -6.92 -22.62 -32.39
N VAL A 68 -7.20 -21.31 -32.40
CA VAL A 68 -8.12 -20.67 -33.38
C VAL A 68 -7.56 -20.76 -34.80
N LEU A 69 -6.25 -20.53 -34.99
CA LEU A 69 -5.60 -20.70 -36.29
C LEU A 69 -5.67 -22.14 -36.80
N SER A 70 -5.86 -23.10 -35.89
CA SER A 70 -5.96 -24.52 -36.20
C SER A 70 -7.39 -24.93 -36.57
N HIS A 71 -8.42 -24.37 -35.91
CA HIS A 71 -9.83 -24.71 -36.12
C HIS A 71 -10.75 -23.51 -35.81
N THR A 72 -11.67 -23.19 -36.72
CA THR A 72 -12.67 -22.11 -36.53
C THR A 72 -13.76 -22.52 -35.54
N ASN A 73 -13.46 -22.49 -34.24
CA ASN A 73 -14.41 -22.78 -33.16
C ASN A 73 -14.97 -21.47 -32.56
N LYS A 74 -16.28 -21.28 -32.67
CA LYS A 74 -17.00 -20.09 -32.15
C LYS A 74 -16.89 -19.94 -30.63
N ASP A 75 -16.77 -21.03 -29.88
CA ASP A 75 -16.64 -20.96 -28.42
C ASP A 75 -15.24 -20.50 -28.00
N VAL A 76 -14.21 -20.89 -28.75
CA VAL A 76 -12.83 -20.41 -28.55
C VAL A 76 -12.74 -18.90 -28.82
N GLN A 77 -13.46 -18.41 -29.84
CA GLN A 77 -13.54 -16.97 -30.12
C GLN A 77 -14.19 -16.19 -28.98
N LYS A 78 -15.29 -16.70 -28.40
CA LYS A 78 -15.94 -16.05 -27.25
C LYS A 78 -15.04 -15.98 -26.02
N GLU A 79 -14.32 -17.06 -25.73
CA GLU A 79 -13.37 -17.09 -24.61
C GLU A 79 -12.23 -16.08 -24.84
N LEU A 80 -11.71 -16.01 -26.07
CA LEU A 80 -10.68 -15.06 -26.46
C LEU A 80 -11.13 -13.60 -26.25
N ASP A 81 -12.34 -13.25 -26.70
CA ASP A 81 -12.90 -11.91 -26.52
C ASP A 81 -13.06 -11.57 -25.02
N THR A 82 -13.54 -12.54 -24.24
CA THR A 82 -13.74 -12.40 -22.78
C THR A 82 -12.41 -12.18 -22.05
N ARG A 83 -11.37 -12.94 -22.42
CA ARG A 83 -10.02 -12.81 -21.84
C ARG A 83 -9.37 -11.50 -22.23
N THR A 84 -9.56 -11.06 -23.48
CA THR A 84 -9.06 -9.77 -23.98
C THR A 84 -9.70 -8.59 -23.23
N GLN A 85 -11.02 -8.68 -22.97
CA GLN A 85 -11.72 -7.71 -22.14
C GLN A 85 -11.18 -7.69 -20.70
N THR A 86 -10.96 -8.88 -20.11
CA THR A 86 -10.39 -9.02 -18.77
C THR A 86 -9.00 -8.39 -18.68
N ILE A 87 -8.13 -8.63 -19.65
CA ILE A 87 -6.80 -8.00 -19.75
C ILE A 87 -6.92 -6.48 -19.76
N SER A 88 -7.83 -5.94 -20.58
CA SER A 88 -8.05 -4.49 -20.70
C SER A 88 -8.51 -3.87 -19.38
N GLN A 89 -9.47 -4.51 -18.70
CA GLN A 89 -9.97 -4.07 -17.39
C GLN A 89 -8.90 -4.13 -16.30
N THR A 90 -8.16 -5.24 -16.22
CA THR A 90 -7.07 -5.40 -15.25
C THR A 90 -5.96 -4.38 -15.48
N ALA A 91 -5.57 -4.13 -16.74
CA ALA A 91 -4.59 -3.11 -17.09
C ALA A 91 -5.05 -1.70 -16.67
N CYS A 92 -6.33 -1.37 -16.91
CA CYS A 92 -6.90 -0.08 -16.48
C CYS A 92 -6.88 0.05 -14.96
N ARG A 93 -7.22 -1.01 -14.23
CA ARG A 93 -7.20 -1.02 -12.76
C ARG A 93 -5.78 -0.86 -12.19
N ILE A 94 -4.80 -1.51 -12.78
CA ILE A 94 -3.37 -1.33 -12.42
C ILE A 94 -2.97 0.14 -12.64
N GLN A 95 -3.32 0.70 -13.80
CA GLN A 95 -3.01 2.09 -14.12
C GLN A 95 -3.65 3.08 -13.13
N GLN A 96 -4.89 2.85 -12.72
CA GLN A 96 -5.59 3.69 -11.73
C GLN A 96 -4.89 3.64 -10.37
N LYS A 97 -4.59 2.44 -9.88
CA LYS A 97 -3.86 2.24 -8.61
C LYS A 97 -2.49 2.90 -8.62
N LEU A 98 -1.73 2.79 -9.71
CA LEU A 98 -0.42 3.44 -9.84
C LEU A 98 -0.49 4.97 -9.92
N ARG A 99 -1.61 5.54 -10.39
CA ARG A 99 -1.83 6.98 -10.43
C ARG A 99 -2.27 7.56 -9.07
N GLY A 100 -2.51 6.73 -8.06
CA GLY A 100 -3.05 7.16 -6.77
C GLY A 100 -4.50 7.64 -6.87
N ARG A 101 -5.31 7.05 -7.77
CA ARG A 101 -6.76 7.29 -7.88
C ARG A 101 -7.56 6.07 -7.47
#